data_AF-A0A3B9NPB7-F1
#
_entry.id   AF-A0A3B9NPB7-F1
#
_cell.length_a   1.000
_cell.length_b   1.000
_cell.length_c   1.000
_cell.angle_alpha   90.00
_cell.angle_beta   90.00
_cell.angle_gamma   90.00
#
_symmetry.space_group_name_H-M   'P 1'
#
loop_
_entity.id
_entity.type
_entity.pdbx_description
1 polymer ?
#
loop_
_entity_poly.entity_id
_entity_poly.type
_entity_poly.pdbx_seq_one_letter_code
_entity_poly.pdbx_strand_id
1 'polypeptide(L)'
;MDIAIYTNLAYIVAAALFIFGLKMLGSPATARRGNAFSSMAMLIAVIAGLIGSQAVSYEVIVVGMLVGALIGTLSARLVAMTSMPELVALFNGSGGASSLLVGWATLYYFEGDVVPTFTAATIVLAILIGGLTFTGSLIAYGKLSERIN
;
A
#
# COMPACT_ATOMS: atom_id res chain seq x y z
N MET A 1 17.11 11.67 -22.09
CA MET A 1 16.75 11.84 -20.67
C MET A 1 16.41 10.47 -20.12
N ASP A 2 16.98 10.11 -18.98
CA ASP A 2 16.83 8.75 -18.43
C ASP A 2 15.44 8.54 -17.85
N ILE A 3 14.90 7.32 -18.04
CA ILE A 3 13.62 6.88 -17.49
C ILE A 3 13.54 7.14 -15.97
N ALA A 4 14.65 6.96 -15.26
CA ALA A 4 14.77 7.23 -13.82
C ALA A 4 14.42 8.67 -13.43
N ILE A 5 14.78 9.67 -14.26
CA ILE A 5 14.46 11.08 -13.98
C ILE A 5 12.95 11.29 -14.04
N TYR A 6 12.29 10.74 -15.05
CA TYR A 6 10.83 10.84 -15.20
C TYR A 6 10.10 10.13 -14.06
N THR A 7 10.55 8.94 -13.66
CA THR A 7 10.00 8.20 -12.51
C THR A 7 10.15 8.98 -11.20
N ASN A 8 11.32 9.55 -10.93
CA ASN A 8 11.55 10.34 -9.73
C ASN A 8 10.71 11.63 -9.70
N LEU A 9 10.58 12.32 -10.83
CA LEU A 9 9.69 13.48 -10.94
C LEU A 9 8.23 13.08 -10.71
N ALA A 10 7.78 11.95 -11.26
CA ALA A 10 6.44 11.44 -11.02
C ALA A 10 6.19 11.12 -9.53
N TYR A 11 7.18 10.56 -8.82
CA TYR A 11 7.08 10.33 -7.38
C TYR A 11 6.99 11.63 -6.56
N ILE A 12 7.73 12.67 -6.95
CA ILE A 12 7.63 13.99 -6.31
C ILE A 12 6.23 14.57 -6.51
N VAL A 13 5.68 14.48 -7.73
CA VAL A 13 4.32 14.94 -8.04
C VAL A 13 3.28 14.14 -7.24
N ALA A 14 3.40 12.81 -7.20
CA ALA A 14 2.51 11.95 -6.42
C ALA A 14 2.57 12.29 -4.92
N ALA A 15 3.75 12.48 -4.36
CA ALA A 15 3.93 12.87 -2.96
C ALA A 15 3.26 14.22 -2.65
N ALA A 16 3.44 15.23 -3.52
CA ALA A 16 2.76 16.52 -3.38
C ALA A 16 1.23 16.36 -3.41
N LEU A 17 0.69 15.58 -4.35
CA LEU A 17 -0.75 15.32 -4.45
C LEU A 17 -1.28 14.59 -3.22
N PHE A 18 -0.54 13.62 -2.65
CA PHE A 18 -0.92 12.99 -1.39
C PHE A 18 -0.98 13.99 -0.22
N ILE A 19 0.01 14.89 -0.11
CA ILE A 19 0.02 15.92 0.95
C ILE A 19 -1.21 16.82 0.84
N PHE A 20 -1.52 17.33 -0.36
CA PHE A 20 -2.70 18.16 -0.58
C PHE A 20 -4.00 17.37 -0.39
N GLY A 21 -4.07 16.13 -0.88
CA GLY A 21 -5.20 15.24 -0.70
C GLY A 21 -5.53 15.01 0.77
N LEU A 22 -4.55 14.63 1.58
CA LEU A 22 -4.68 14.43 3.03
C LEU A 22 -5.09 15.72 3.75
N LYS A 23 -4.49 16.87 3.41
CA LYS A 23 -4.89 18.15 3.98
C LYS A 23 -6.36 18.48 3.71
N MET A 24 -6.84 18.19 2.50
CA MET A 24 -8.23 18.43 2.11
C MET A 24 -9.22 17.44 2.74
N LEU A 25 -8.78 16.25 3.13
CA LEU A 25 -9.62 15.29 3.87
C LEU A 25 -9.95 15.76 5.29
N GLY A 26 -9.17 16.69 5.86
CA GLY A 26 -9.42 17.26 7.19
C GLY A 26 -10.64 18.19 7.30
N SER A 27 -11.32 18.52 6.19
CA SER A 27 -12.54 19.35 6.19
C SER A 27 -13.65 18.72 5.36
N PRO A 28 -14.91 18.66 5.87
CA PRO A 28 -16.05 18.15 5.12
C PRO A 28 -16.28 18.86 3.77
N ALA A 29 -16.00 20.17 3.70
CA ALA A 29 -16.18 20.95 2.48
C ALA A 29 -15.24 20.51 1.34
N THR A 30 -14.04 20.02 1.67
CA THR A 30 -13.01 19.63 0.70
C THR A 30 -12.80 18.12 0.58
N ALA A 31 -13.41 17.30 1.44
CA ALA A 31 -13.14 15.86 1.56
C ALA A 31 -13.26 15.10 0.23
N ARG A 32 -14.32 15.34 -0.56
CA ARG A 32 -14.51 14.67 -1.87
C ARG A 32 -13.37 14.98 -2.85
N ARG A 33 -12.92 16.23 -2.88
CA ARG A 33 -11.78 16.64 -3.71
C ARG A 33 -10.47 16.06 -3.17
N GLY A 34 -10.30 16.04 -1.84
CA GLY A 34 -9.13 15.42 -1.20
C GLY A 34 -8.98 13.95 -1.59
N ASN A 35 -10.06 13.18 -1.58
CA ASN A 35 -10.05 11.79 -2.02
C ASN A 35 -9.65 11.63 -3.50
N ALA A 36 -10.13 12.52 -4.38
CA ALA A 36 -9.76 12.51 -5.80
C ALA A 36 -8.27 12.84 -6.05
N PHE A 37 -7.69 13.75 -5.25
CA PHE A 37 -6.25 14.04 -5.31
C PHE A 37 -5.42 12.82 -4.87
N SER A 38 -5.81 12.17 -3.77
CA SER A 38 -5.13 10.96 -3.29
C SER A 38 -5.24 9.79 -4.25
N SER A 39 -6.39 9.59 -4.92
CA SER A 39 -6.53 8.51 -5.91
C SER A 39 -5.70 8.78 -7.16
N MET A 40 -5.62 10.02 -7.63
CA MET A 40 -4.74 10.41 -8.73
C MET A 40 -3.25 10.23 -8.36
N ALA A 41 -2.87 10.62 -7.15
CA ALA A 41 -1.52 10.41 -6.64
C ALA A 41 -1.11 8.92 -6.67
N MET A 42 -2.00 8.05 -6.19
CA MET A 42 -1.78 6.60 -6.20
C MET A 42 -1.63 6.06 -7.64
N LEU A 43 -2.49 6.50 -8.57
CA LEU A 43 -2.41 6.09 -9.98
C LEU A 43 -1.05 6.47 -10.60
N ILE A 44 -0.60 7.70 -10.37
CA ILE A 44 0.71 8.19 -10.84
C ILE A 44 1.84 7.34 -10.26
N ALA A 45 1.81 7.06 -8.96
CA ALA A 45 2.85 6.28 -8.29
C ALA A 45 2.91 4.83 -8.83
N VAL A 46 1.77 4.19 -9.06
CA VAL A 46 1.72 2.84 -9.65
C VAL A 46 2.31 2.84 -11.06
N ILE A 47 1.89 3.77 -11.93
CA ILE A 47 2.42 3.86 -13.30
C ILE A 47 3.94 4.12 -13.29
N ALA A 48 4.41 5.04 -12.45
CA ALA A 48 5.83 5.34 -12.31
C ALA A 48 6.63 4.11 -11.84
N GLY A 49 6.09 3.34 -10.88
CA GLY A 49 6.68 2.10 -10.40
C GLY A 49 6.76 1.00 -11.48
N LEU A 50 5.73 0.86 -12.30
CA LEU A 50 5.70 -0.10 -13.41
C LEU A 50 6.72 0.24 -14.51
N ILE A 51 6.93 1.52 -14.78
CA ILE A 51 7.90 1.98 -15.78
C ILE A 51 9.35 1.87 -15.26
N GLY A 52 9.55 2.13 -13.96
CA GLY A 52 10.87 2.19 -13.34
C GLY A 52 11.47 0.83 -12.94
N SER A 53 10.70 -0.27 -12.95
CA SER A 53 11.16 -1.59 -12.53
C SER A 53 10.85 -2.66 -13.56
N GLN A 54 11.83 -3.52 -13.85
CA GLN A 54 11.66 -4.75 -14.64
C GLN A 54 11.94 -6.02 -13.82
N ALA A 55 11.84 -5.93 -12.49
CA ALA A 55 12.22 -7.04 -11.60
C ALA A 55 11.28 -8.26 -11.71
N VAL A 56 10.05 -8.10 -12.22
CA VAL A 56 9.03 -9.15 -12.31
C VAL A 56 8.30 -9.04 -13.65
N SER A 57 7.86 -10.18 -14.23
CA SER A 57 7.03 -10.17 -15.44
C SER A 57 5.78 -9.31 -15.25
N TYR A 58 5.53 -8.41 -16.20
CA TYR A 58 4.35 -7.56 -16.24
C TYR A 58 3.04 -8.35 -16.16
N GLU A 59 3.02 -9.59 -16.67
CA GLU A 59 1.85 -10.47 -16.62
C GLU A 59 1.46 -10.78 -15.17
N VAL A 60 2.44 -11.13 -14.34
CA VAL A 60 2.23 -11.43 -12.92
C VAL A 60 1.77 -10.19 -12.17
N ILE A 61 2.37 -9.04 -12.45
CA ILE A 61 1.99 -7.77 -11.81
C ILE A 61 0.55 -7.39 -12.17
N VAL A 62 0.19 -7.44 -13.45
CA VAL A 62 -1.16 -7.09 -13.93
C VAL A 62 -2.20 -8.04 -13.35
N VAL A 63 -1.93 -9.35 -13.32
CA VAL A 63 -2.85 -10.33 -12.70
C VAL A 63 -3.02 -10.03 -11.21
N GLY A 64 -1.91 -9.80 -10.48
CA GLY A 64 -1.97 -9.45 -9.05
C GLY A 64 -2.76 -8.17 -8.79
N MET A 65 -2.53 -7.11 -9.58
CA MET A 65 -3.27 -5.86 -9.49
C MET A 65 -4.76 -6.06 -9.76
N LEU A 66 -5.13 -6.82 -10.80
CA LEU A 66 -6.53 -7.08 -11.15
C LEU A 66 -7.25 -7.87 -10.05
N VAL A 67 -6.61 -8.91 -9.52
CA VAL A 67 -7.18 -9.72 -8.43
C VAL A 67 -7.35 -8.86 -7.17
N GLY A 68 -6.31 -8.11 -6.78
CA GLY A 68 -6.37 -7.23 -5.61
C GLY A 68 -7.42 -6.12 -5.76
N ALA A 69 -7.46 -5.46 -6.92
CA ALA A 69 -8.44 -4.41 -7.22
C ALA A 69 -9.87 -4.94 -7.23
N LEU A 70 -10.09 -6.14 -7.77
CA LEU A 70 -11.40 -6.79 -7.77
C LEU A 70 -11.86 -7.09 -6.35
N ILE A 71 -11.05 -7.80 -5.55
CA ILE A 71 -11.37 -8.14 -4.16
C ILE A 71 -11.60 -6.87 -3.35
N GLY A 72 -10.71 -5.87 -3.47
CA GLY A 72 -10.82 -4.60 -2.76
C GLY A 72 -12.08 -3.82 -3.13
N THR A 73 -12.39 -3.71 -4.42
CA THR A 73 -13.57 -2.97 -4.90
C THR A 73 -14.86 -3.66 -4.50
N LEU A 74 -14.93 -4.99 -4.59
CA LEU A 74 -16.11 -5.74 -4.17
C LEU A 74 -16.32 -5.62 -2.67
N SER A 75 -15.28 -5.82 -1.87
CA SER A 75 -15.34 -5.67 -0.41
C SER A 75 -15.79 -4.26 -0.01
N ALA A 76 -15.25 -3.21 -0.66
CA ALA A 76 -15.61 -1.83 -0.36
C ALA A 76 -17.04 -1.43 -0.77
N ARG A 77 -17.66 -2.12 -1.74
CA ARG A 77 -19.01 -1.80 -2.22
C ARG A 77 -20.10 -2.65 -1.59
N LEU A 78 -19.78 -3.87 -1.16
CA LEU A 78 -20.76 -4.86 -0.70
C LEU A 78 -20.88 -4.92 0.82
N VAL A 79 -19.89 -4.41 1.57
CA VAL A 79 -19.95 -4.37 3.05
C VAL A 79 -20.90 -3.28 3.52
N ALA A 80 -21.70 -3.59 4.55
CA ALA A 80 -22.62 -2.65 5.16
C ALA A 80 -21.88 -1.50 5.85
N MET A 81 -22.46 -0.29 5.83
CA MET A 81 -21.84 0.90 6.46
C MET A 81 -21.63 0.75 7.97
N THR A 82 -22.40 -0.11 8.63
CA THR A 82 -22.24 -0.47 10.05
C THR A 82 -20.96 -1.26 10.31
N SER A 83 -20.46 -1.99 9.31
CA SER A 83 -19.27 -2.83 9.39
C SER A 83 -18.04 -2.21 8.71
N MET A 84 -18.06 -0.88 8.54
CA MET A 84 -16.91 -0.15 8.01
C MET A 84 -15.65 -0.25 8.90
N PRO A 85 -15.75 -0.23 10.24
CA PRO A 85 -14.57 -0.42 11.10
C PRO A 85 -13.82 -1.74 10.83
N GLU A 86 -14.55 -2.84 10.62
CA GLU A 86 -14.01 -4.17 10.30
C GLU A 86 -13.27 -4.16 8.96
N LEU A 87 -13.89 -3.58 7.94
CA LEU A 87 -13.29 -3.48 6.61
C LEU A 87 -12.02 -2.64 6.63
N VAL A 88 -12.04 -1.51 7.35
CA VAL A 88 -10.86 -0.63 7.52
C VAL A 88 -9.72 -1.38 8.22
N ALA A 89 -10.03 -2.17 9.27
CA ALA A 89 -9.04 -3.01 9.93
C ALA A 89 -8.40 -4.00 8.96
N LEU A 90 -9.21 -4.71 8.15
CA LEU A 90 -8.69 -5.66 7.17
C LEU A 90 -7.84 -5.00 6.08
N PHE A 91 -8.26 -3.86 5.52
CA PHE A 91 -7.47 -3.14 4.52
C PHE A 91 -6.13 -2.63 5.06
N ASN A 92 -6.12 -2.13 6.29
CA ASN A 92 -4.87 -1.76 6.96
C ASN A 92 -3.97 -3.00 7.15
N GLY A 93 -4.56 -4.13 7.52
CA GLY A 93 -3.86 -5.40 7.66
C GLY A 93 -3.24 -5.89 6.35
N SER A 94 -3.98 -5.82 5.24
CA SER A 94 -3.47 -6.15 3.91
C SER A 94 -2.28 -5.28 3.50
N GLY A 95 -2.30 -3.99 3.83
CA GLY A 95 -1.15 -3.10 3.65
C GLY A 95 0.07 -3.53 4.47
N GLY A 96 -0.15 -3.92 5.73
CA GLY A 96 0.88 -4.49 6.60
C GLY A 96 1.49 -5.78 6.03
N ALA A 97 0.64 -6.71 5.55
CA ALA A 97 1.08 -7.93 4.90
C ALA A 97 1.89 -7.65 3.64
N SER A 98 1.49 -6.67 2.83
CA SER A 98 2.25 -6.23 1.65
C SER A 98 3.65 -5.73 2.06
N SER A 99 3.75 -4.89 3.09
CA SER A 99 5.05 -4.40 3.60
C SER A 99 5.95 -5.55 4.06
N LEU A 100 5.38 -6.52 4.79
CA LEU A 100 6.10 -7.71 5.23
C LEU A 100 6.62 -8.54 4.06
N LEU A 101 5.75 -8.87 3.10
CA LEU A 101 6.11 -9.74 1.97
C LEU A 101 7.14 -9.07 1.06
N VAL A 102 7.01 -7.77 0.79
CA VAL A 102 7.99 -7.01 -0.01
C VAL A 102 9.33 -6.94 0.71
N GLY A 103 9.35 -6.66 2.01
CA GLY A 103 10.59 -6.65 2.81
C GLY A 103 11.27 -8.03 2.81
N TRP A 104 10.51 -9.10 3.03
CA TRP A 104 11.03 -10.47 2.98
C TRP A 104 11.62 -10.81 1.62
N ALA A 105 10.88 -10.54 0.54
CA ALA A 105 11.35 -10.79 -0.82
C ALA A 105 12.64 -10.00 -1.14
N THR A 106 12.76 -8.77 -0.64
CA THR A 106 13.95 -7.92 -0.83
C THR A 106 15.20 -8.53 -0.19
N LEU A 107 15.08 -9.16 0.98
CA LEU A 107 16.22 -9.88 1.60
C LEU A 107 16.51 -11.20 0.91
N TYR A 108 15.47 -11.93 0.50
CA TYR A 108 15.61 -13.25 -0.10
C TYR A 108 16.27 -13.21 -1.48
N TYR A 109 15.93 -12.21 -2.30
CA TYR A 109 16.47 -12.03 -3.65
C TYR A 109 17.59 -10.98 -3.71
N PHE A 110 18.26 -10.69 -2.59
CA PHE A 110 19.34 -9.70 -2.58
C PHE A 110 20.55 -10.23 -3.38
N GLU A 111 20.93 -9.53 -4.45
CA GLU A 111 22.00 -9.95 -5.38
C GLU A 111 23.42 -9.47 -4.98
N GLY A 112 23.69 -9.30 -3.67
CA GLY A 112 25.01 -8.91 -3.17
C GLY A 112 25.51 -9.81 -2.05
N ASP A 113 26.83 -9.84 -1.84
CA ASP A 113 27.45 -10.70 -0.82
C ASP A 113 27.00 -10.37 0.61
N VAL A 114 26.79 -9.07 0.88
CA VAL A 114 26.38 -8.57 2.20
C VAL A 114 25.39 -7.42 2.04
N VAL A 115 24.24 -7.51 2.69
CA VAL A 115 23.29 -6.39 2.80
C VAL A 115 23.88 -5.34 3.76
N PRO A 116 24.03 -4.07 3.36
CA PRO A 116 24.50 -3.02 4.26
C PRO A 116 23.65 -2.96 5.54
N THR A 117 24.28 -2.82 6.71
CA THR A 117 23.60 -2.90 8.01
C THR A 117 22.41 -1.94 8.13
N PHE A 118 22.55 -0.71 7.62
CA PHE A 118 21.46 0.26 7.62
C PHE A 118 20.27 -0.22 6.78
N THR A 119 20.51 -0.66 5.55
CA THR A 119 19.48 -1.20 4.66
C THR A 119 18.80 -2.43 5.28
N ALA A 120 19.60 -3.37 5.79
CA ALA A 120 19.09 -4.56 6.49
C ALA A 120 18.18 -4.18 7.67
N ALA A 121 18.62 -3.23 8.51
CA ALA A 121 17.85 -2.75 9.65
C ALA A 121 16.50 -2.14 9.21
N THR A 122 16.50 -1.30 8.16
CA THR A 122 15.25 -0.70 7.65
C THR A 122 14.29 -1.74 7.09
N ILE A 123 14.79 -2.77 6.40
CA ILE A 123 13.96 -3.84 5.85
C ILE A 123 13.40 -4.71 6.98
N VAL A 124 14.21 -5.09 7.97
CA VAL A 124 13.76 -5.86 9.13
C VAL A 124 12.69 -5.10 9.92
N LEU A 125 12.84 -3.79 10.10
CA LEU A 125 11.81 -2.97 10.72
C LEU A 125 10.52 -2.93 9.88
N ALA A 126 10.62 -2.82 8.55
CA ALA A 126 9.46 -2.86 7.67
C ALA A 126 8.72 -4.20 7.73
N ILE A 127 9.45 -5.32 7.85
CA ILE A 127 8.91 -6.66 8.04
C ILE A 127 8.18 -6.76 9.39
N LEU A 128 8.83 -6.31 10.47
CA LEU A 128 8.29 -6.37 11.82
C LEU A 128 7.04 -5.50 11.96
N ILE A 129 7.09 -4.25 11.51
CA ILE A 129 5.95 -3.33 11.56
C ILE A 129 4.81 -3.84 10.66
N GLY A 130 5.14 -4.36 9.47
CA GLY A 130 4.15 -4.97 8.58
C GLY A 130 3.44 -6.18 9.20
N GLY A 131 4.20 -7.09 9.83
CA GLY A 131 3.67 -8.27 10.51
C GLY A 131 2.81 -7.92 11.73
N LEU A 132 3.26 -6.97 12.55
CA LEU A 132 2.48 -6.46 13.68
C LEU A 132 1.19 -5.78 13.22
N THR A 133 1.25 -5.00 12.14
CA THR A 133 0.08 -4.35 11.54
C THR A 133 -0.93 -5.40 11.05
N PHE A 134 -0.45 -6.42 10.33
CA PHE A 134 -1.30 -7.48 9.82
C PHE A 134 -1.98 -8.27 10.94
N THR A 135 -1.20 -8.77 11.90
CA THR A 135 -1.72 -9.57 13.02
C THR A 135 -2.65 -8.74 13.92
N GLY A 136 -2.28 -7.49 14.24
CA GLY A 136 -3.11 -6.57 15.01
C GLY A 136 -4.45 -6.28 14.32
N SER A 137 -4.43 -6.09 12.99
CA SER A 137 -5.64 -5.91 12.18
C SER A 137 -6.55 -7.14 12.19
N LEU A 138 -6.01 -8.36 12.19
CA LEU A 138 -6.82 -9.58 12.30
C LEU A 138 -7.51 -9.69 13.67
N ILE A 139 -6.80 -9.34 14.75
CA ILE A 139 -7.40 -9.28 16.09
C ILE A 139 -8.46 -8.19 16.17
N ALA A 140 -8.19 -7.00 15.63
CA ALA A 140 -9.16 -5.89 15.60
C ALA A 140 -10.44 -6.28 14.83
N TYR A 141 -10.29 -6.89 13.65
CA TYR A 141 -11.40 -7.44 12.89
C TYR A 141 -12.19 -8.48 13.71
N GLY A 142 -11.49 -9.43 14.35
CA GLY A 142 -12.13 -10.46 15.15
C GLY A 142 -12.95 -9.90 16.31
N LYS A 143 -12.46 -8.87 16.98
CA LYS A 143 -13.18 -8.19 18.09
C LYS A 143 -14.37 -7.38 17.59
N LEU A 144 -14.19 -6.58 16.54
CA LEU A 144 -15.26 -5.75 15.97
C LEU A 144 -16.38 -6.60 15.34
N SER A 145 -16.05 -7.79 14.83
CA SER A 145 -17.02 -8.76 14.30
C SER A 145 -17.57 -9.73 15.36
N GLU A 146 -17.26 -9.51 16.64
CA GLU A 146 -17.72 -10.34 17.78
C GLU A 146 -17.36 -11.83 17.67
N ARG A 147 -16.32 -12.17 16.89
CA ARG A 147 -15.82 -13.56 16.75
C ARG A 147 -14.86 -13.95 17.85
N ILE A 148 -14.22 -12.95 18.48
CA ILE A 148 -13.32 -13.09 19.63
C ILE A 148 -13.57 -11.93 20.59
N ASN A 149 -13.35 -12.15 21.89
CA ASN A 149 -13.51 -11.12 22.94
C ASN A 149 -12.31 -10.16 22.99
#